data_AF-A0A7C7VHD4-F1
#
_entry.id   AF-A0A7C7VHD4-F1
#
_cell.length_a   1.000
_cell.length_b   1.000
_cell.length_c   1.000
_cell.angle_alpha   90.00
_cell.angle_beta   90.00
_cell.angle_gamma   90.00
#
_symmetry.space_group_name_H-M   'P 1'
#
loop_
_entity.id
_entity.type
_entity.pdbx_description
1 polymer ?
#
loop_
_entity_poly.entity_id
_entity_poly.type
_entity_poly.pdbx_seq_one_letter_code
_entity_poly.pdbx_strand_id
1 'polypeptide(L)' 'MSTEQLQPHGENLRKAIKWISEMVQVHPERGRKEIIYEAEIRFDLSPKECQFLNEKFIE' A
#
# COMPACT_ATOMS: atom_id res chain seq x y z
N MET A 1 -6.67 4.24 26.56
CA MET A 1 -5.56 4.57 25.64
C MET A 1 -6.20 4.97 24.33
N SER A 2 -6.21 6.26 24.03
CA SER A 2 -6.92 6.82 22.87
C SER A 2 -6.00 6.77 21.67
N THR A 3 -6.08 5.73 20.83
CA THR A 3 -5.42 5.72 19.53
C THR A 3 -6.43 6.15 18.48
N GLU A 4 -6.53 7.46 18.36
CA GLU A 4 -6.71 8.21 17.12
C GLU A 4 -7.70 7.63 16.11
N GLN A 5 -8.88 8.24 16.14
CA GLN A 5 -9.93 8.21 15.15
C GLN A 5 -9.34 8.11 13.73
N LEU A 6 -9.54 6.93 13.14
CA LEU A 6 -9.32 6.68 11.73
C LEU A 6 -10.29 7.50 10.91
N GLN A 7 -9.85 8.70 10.56
CA GLN A 7 -10.47 9.48 9.50
C GLN A 7 -10.53 8.61 8.22
N PRO A 8 -11.59 8.72 7.41
CA PRO A 8 -11.77 7.90 6.21
C PRO A 8 -10.77 8.19 5.06
N HIS A 9 -9.68 8.92 5.32
CA HIS A 9 -8.73 9.42 4.32
C HIS A 9 -7.62 8.42 3.95
N GLY A 10 -7.86 7.11 4.09
CA GLY A 10 -6.84 6.09 3.80
C GLY A 10 -7.42 4.69 3.60
N GLU A 11 -8.71 4.57 3.29
CA GLU A 11 -9.34 3.27 3.06
C GLU A 11 -8.74 2.57 1.83
N ASN A 12 -8.46 3.35 0.78
CA ASN A 12 -7.75 2.87 -0.41
C ASN A 12 -6.33 2.44 -0.08
N LEU A 13 -5.57 3.24 0.67
CA LEU A 13 -4.23 2.88 1.13
C LEU A 13 -4.22 1.60 1.97
N ARG A 14 -5.18 1.41 2.87
CA ARG A 14 -5.28 0.18 3.66
C ARG A 14 -5.56 -1.04 2.81
N LYS A 15 -6.46 -0.92 1.83
CA LYS A 15 -6.76 -1.99 0.88
C LYS A 15 -5.53 -2.30 0.01
N ALA A 16 -4.82 -1.27 -0.44
CA ALA A 16 -3.56 -1.39 -1.17
C ALA A 16 -2.50 -2.12 -0.35
N ILE A 17 -2.24 -1.68 0.90
CA ILE A 17 -1.29 -2.33 1.81
C ILE A 17 -1.60 -3.80 2.01
N LYS A 18 -2.86 -4.12 2.31
CA LYS A 18 -3.29 -5.50 2.51
C LYS A 18 -3.04 -6.34 1.26
N TRP A 19 -3.43 -5.82 0.10
CA TRP A 19 -3.23 -6.48 -1.18
C TRP A 19 -1.75 -6.66 -1.54
N ILE A 20 -0.91 -5.65 -1.27
CA ILE A 20 0.54 -5.72 -1.46
C ILE A 20 1.12 -6.84 -0.60
N SER A 21 0.77 -6.91 0.69
CA SER A 21 1.25 -7.97 1.58
C SER A 21 0.83 -9.36 1.10
N GLU A 22 -0.40 -9.53 0.64
CA GLU A 22 -0.86 -10.80 0.05
C GLU A 22 -0.07 -11.14 -1.21
N MET A 23 0.11 -10.18 -2.12
CA MET A 23 0.85 -10.38 -3.37
C MET A 23 2.32 -10.69 -3.14
N VAL A 24 2.98 -10.04 -2.19
CA VAL A 24 4.39 -10.31 -1.85
C VAL A 24 4.54 -11.72 -1.26
N GLN A 25 3.54 -12.21 -0.52
CA GLN A 25 3.53 -13.57 0.02
C GLN A 25 3.24 -14.62 -1.05
N VAL A 26 2.30 -14.35 -1.96
CA VAL A 26 1.90 -15.27 -3.03
C VAL A 26 2.94 -15.30 -4.16
N HIS A 27 3.54 -14.16 -4.48
CA HIS A 27 4.50 -13.98 -5.56
C HIS A 27 5.80 -13.35 -5.05
N PRO A 28 6.63 -14.11 -4.30
CA PRO A 28 7.93 -13.61 -3.84
C PRO A 28 8.92 -13.33 -4.98
N GLU A 29 8.65 -13.88 -6.17
CA GLU A 29 9.38 -13.60 -7.41
C GLU A 29 9.10 -12.20 -7.98
N ARG A 30 7.92 -11.63 -7.69
CA ARG A 30 7.56 -10.29 -8.16
C ARG A 30 8.21 -9.26 -7.25
N GLY A 31 8.86 -8.28 -7.87
CA GLY A 31 9.49 -7.19 -7.13
C GLY A 31 8.43 -6.39 -6.37
N ARG A 32 8.73 -6.05 -5.10
CA ARG A 32 7.85 -5.20 -4.27
C ARG A 32 7.42 -3.93 -5.01
N LYS A 33 8.33 -3.35 -5.81
CA LYS A 33 8.06 -2.21 -6.70
C LYS A 33 6.90 -2.43 -7.67
N GLU A 34 6.87 -3.58 -8.35
CA GLU A 34 5.81 -3.88 -9.31
C GLU A 34 4.46 -4.05 -8.62
N ILE A 35 4.46 -4.73 -7.47
CA ILE A 35 3.24 -4.93 -6.68
C ILE A 35 2.73 -3.60 -6.13
N ILE A 36 3.61 -2.74 -5.61
CA ILE A 36 3.23 -1.39 -5.16
C ILE A 36 2.63 -0.60 -6.32
N TYR A 37 3.27 -0.59 -7.49
CA TYR A 37 2.79 0.12 -8.68
C TYR A 37 1.41 -0.39 -9.15
N GLU A 38 1.19 -1.71 -9.18
CA GLU A 38 -0.13 -2.28 -9.45
C GLU A 38 -1.17 -1.83 -8.43
N ALA A 39 -0.80 -1.77 -7.15
CA ALA A 39 -1.70 -1.32 -6.09
C ALA A 39 -2.03 0.17 -6.22
N GLU A 40 -1.06 1.01 -6.56
CA GLU A 40 -1.21 2.45 -6.79
C GLU A 40 -2.24 2.74 -7.88
N ILE A 41 -2.15 2.03 -9.00
CA ILE A 41 -3.10 2.14 -10.11
C ILE A 41 -4.45 1.53 -9.75
N ARG A 42 -4.47 0.37 -9.09
CA ARG A 42 -5.70 -0.37 -8.78
C ARG A 42 -6.58 0.32 -7.73
N PHE A 43 -5.95 0.94 -6.73
CA PHE A 43 -6.64 1.60 -5.62
C PHE A 43 -6.74 3.11 -5.78
N ASP A 44 -6.31 3.65 -6.94
CA ASP A 44 -6.30 5.07 -7.26
C ASP A 44 -5.62 5.88 -6.13
N LEU A 45 -4.41 5.45 -5.77
CA LEU A 45 -3.66 6.06 -4.69
C LEU A 45 -3.15 7.42 -5.12
N SER A 46 -3.26 8.39 -4.21
CA SER A 46 -2.67 9.70 -4.46
C SER A 46 -1.14 9.60 -4.49
N PRO A 47 -0.44 10.50 -5.21
CA PRO A 47 1.03 10.49 -5.26
C PRO A 47 1.69 10.61 -3.86
N LYS A 48 0.95 11.17 -2.90
CA LYS A 48 1.35 11.23 -1.48
C LYS A 48 1.29 9.86 -0.80
N GLU A 49 0.31 9.03 -1.15
CA GLU A 49 0.16 7.66 -0.67
C GLU A 49 1.15 6.71 -1.35
N CYS A 50 1.42 6.90 -2.64
CA CYS A 50 2.52 6.23 -3.37
C CYS A 50 3.85 6.38 -2.63
N GLN A 51 4.25 7.63 -2.34
CA GLN A 51 5.50 7.90 -1.63
C GLN A 51 5.55 7.21 -0.27
N PHE A 52 4.46 7.27 0.49
CA PHE A 52 4.37 6.58 1.77
C PHE A 52 4.56 5.07 1.63
N LEU A 53 3.92 4.42 0.65
CA LEU A 53 4.14 2.99 0.38
C LEU A 53 5.58 2.71 -0.01
N ASN A 54 6.12 3.51 -0.92
CA ASN A 54 7.47 3.33 -1.42
C ASN A 54 8.50 3.45 -0.29
N GLU A 55 8.38 4.44 0.60
CA GLU A 55 9.22 4.57 1.81
C GLU A 55 9.02 3.39 2.78
N LYS A 56 7.78 2.93 3.01
CA LYS A 56 7.53 1.88 4.02
C LYS A 56 7.87 0.46 3.58
N PHE A 57 7.86 0.16 2.27
CA PHE A 57 8.02 -1.19 1.74
C PHE A 57 9.35 -1.43 0.97
N ILE A 58 10.02 -0.37 0.53
CA ILE A 58 11.28 -0.46 -0.24
C ILE A 58 12.50 -0.06 0.57
N GLU A 59 12.38 0.91 1.48
CA GLU A 59 13.49 1.32 2.38
C GLU A 59 13.78 0.27 3.46
#